data_AF-A0A4D7AY37-F1
#
_entry.id   AF-A0A4D7AY37-F1
#
_cell.length_a   1.000
_cell.length_b   1.000
_cell.length_c   1.000
_cell.angle_alpha   90.00
_cell.angle_beta   90.00
_cell.angle_gamma   90.00
#
_symmetry.space_group_name_H-M   'P 1'
#
loop_
_entity.id
_entity.type
_entity.pdbx_description
1 polymer ?
#
loop_
_entity_poly.entity_id
_entity_poly.type
_entity_poly.pdbx_seq_one_letter_code
_entity_poly.pdbx_strand_id
1 'polypeptide(L)'
;MANDIFRVGKVSSIDYAAGLVRVAYHDKDDSVTAPLPMLCTEYNMPQVGDPVMVLHLSNGTEAGLVLGRYWSNNNKPRRVRRACSARIWTGRRGKP
;
A
#
# COMPACT_ATOMS: atom_id res chain seq x y z
N MET A 1 1.75 -23.27 8.92
CA MET A 1 1.23 -22.03 9.52
C MET A 1 1.78 -20.90 8.68
N ALA A 2 0.95 -20.30 7.83
CA ALA A 2 1.43 -19.26 6.92
C ALA A 2 1.66 -17.99 7.74
N ASN A 3 2.93 -17.69 7.98
CA ASN A 3 3.34 -16.39 8.50
C ASN A 3 3.05 -15.38 7.40
N ASP A 4 1.86 -14.82 7.44
CA ASP A 4 1.36 -13.92 6.41
C ASP A 4 1.99 -12.53 6.62
N ILE A 5 3.27 -12.44 6.25
CA ILE A 5 4.13 -11.26 6.43
C ILE A 5 3.62 -10.09 5.57
N PHE A 6 2.94 -10.39 4.46
CA PHE A 6 2.44 -9.41 3.50
C PHE A 6 0.94 -9.52 3.32
N ARG A 7 0.22 -8.44 3.61
CA ARG A 7 -1.23 -8.35 3.44
C ARG A 7 -1.63 -7.17 2.58
N VAL A 8 -2.73 -7.34 1.87
CA VAL A 8 -3.40 -6.25 1.15
C VAL A 8 -4.73 -5.97 1.84
N GLY A 9 -5.01 -4.69 2.08
CA GLY A 9 -6.27 -4.27 2.68
C GLY A 9 -6.73 -2.92 2.13
N LYS A 10 -7.91 -2.49 2.55
CA LYS A 10 -8.45 -1.17 2.21
C LYS A 10 -8.27 -0.23 3.38
N VAL A 11 -7.95 1.03 3.09
CA VAL A 11 -7.85 2.03 4.15
C VAL A 11 -9.24 2.31 4.73
N SER A 12 -9.37 2.18 6.04
CA SER A 12 -10.59 2.47 6.78
C SER A 12 -10.57 3.90 7.33
N SER A 13 -9.44 4.35 7.88
CA SER A 13 -9.29 5.71 8.45
C SER A 13 -7.84 6.15 8.44
N ILE A 14 -7.60 7.46 8.41
CA ILE A 14 -6.26 8.06 8.36
C ILE A 14 -6.19 9.20 9.37
N ASP A 15 -5.14 9.19 10.19
CA ASP A 15 -4.75 10.30 11.04
C ASP A 15 -3.61 11.07 10.35
N TYR A 16 -3.95 12.22 9.77
CA TYR A 16 -3.01 13.06 9.02
C TYR A 16 -1.96 13.74 9.92
N ALA A 17 -2.29 13.98 11.19
CA ALA A 17 -1.39 14.67 12.13
C ALA A 17 -0.31 13.73 12.66
N ALA A 18 -0.69 12.49 12.97
CA ALA A 18 0.22 11.46 13.46
C ALA A 18 0.85 10.61 12.33
N GLY A 19 0.34 10.69 11.10
CA GLY A 19 0.79 9.87 9.98
C GLY A 19 0.40 8.39 10.12
N LEU A 20 -0.70 8.13 10.82
CA LEU A 20 -1.17 6.78 11.13
C LEU A 20 -2.33 6.39 10.22
N VAL A 21 -2.34 5.13 9.78
CA VAL A 21 -3.35 4.60 8.88
C VAL A 21 -3.95 3.34 9.50
N ARG A 22 -5.27 3.23 9.43
CA ARG A 22 -6.04 2.02 9.78
C ARG A 22 -6.46 1.31 8.52
N VAL A 23 -6.21 0.01 8.47
CA VAL A 23 -6.51 -0.83 7.31
C VAL A 23 -7.52 -1.90 7.71
N ALA A 24 -8.56 -2.07 6.90
CA ALA A 24 -9.54 -3.14 7.03
C ALA A 24 -9.15 -4.29 6.11
N TYR A 25 -9.09 -5.50 6.66
CA TYR A 25 -8.88 -6.73 5.90
C TYR A 25 -10.21 -7.41 5.61
N HIS A 26 -10.60 -7.42 4.34
CA HIS A 26 -11.82 -8.09 3.91
C HIS A 26 -11.70 -9.63 3.97
N ASP A 27 -10.47 -10.15 4.04
CA ASP A 27 -10.18 -11.58 4.19
C ASP A 27 -10.48 -12.10 5.61
N LYS A 28 -10.56 -11.21 6.61
CA LYS A 28 -10.67 -11.54 8.03
C LYS A 28 -11.85 -10.84 8.70
N ASP A 29 -13.06 -10.97 8.12
CA ASP A 29 -14.28 -10.42 8.73
C ASP A 29 -14.23 -8.89 8.95
N ASP A 30 -13.68 -8.16 7.99
CA ASP A 30 -13.47 -6.70 8.07
C ASP A 30 -12.71 -6.26 9.33
N SER A 31 -11.85 -7.12 9.87
CA SER A 31 -11.00 -6.80 11.01
C SER A 31 -10.12 -5.58 10.69
N VAL A 32 -10.30 -4.54 11.51
CA VAL A 32 -9.56 -3.28 11.40
C VAL A 32 -8.27 -3.40 12.20
N THR A 33 -7.14 -3.06 11.56
CA THR A 33 -5.85 -3.04 12.24
C THR A 33 -5.78 -1.96 13.31
N ALA A 34 -4.83 -2.13 14.24
CA ALA A 34 -4.30 -1.02 15.01
C ALA A 34 -3.82 0.11 14.08
N PRO A 35 -3.70 1.36 14.56
CA PRO A 35 -3.09 2.43 13.79
C PRO A 35 -1.64 2.08 13.44
N LEU A 36 -1.36 1.97 12.14
CA LEU A 36 -0.04 1.59 11.63
C LEU A 36 0.65 2.81 11.00
N PRO A 37 1.97 3.00 11.20
CA PRO A 37 2.72 4.06 10.54
C PRO A 37 2.88 3.79 9.04
N MET A 38 2.96 4.88 8.28
CA MET A 38 3.28 4.88 6.84
C MET A 38 4.74 5.33 6.60
N LEU A 39 5.35 4.84 5.51
CA LEU A 39 6.62 5.38 5.02
C LEU A 39 6.55 6.88 4.73
N CYS A 40 7.46 7.65 5.32
CA CYS A 40 7.53 9.12 5.19
C CYS A 40 8.49 9.62 4.10
N THR A 41 8.97 8.74 3.20
CA THR A 41 9.91 9.11 2.13
C THR A 41 9.34 10.16 1.19
N GLU A 42 8.05 10.04 0.84
CA GLU A 42 7.32 11.01 0.03
C GLU A 42 5.91 11.18 0.60
N TYR A 43 5.37 12.41 0.52
CA TYR A 43 4.00 12.69 0.94
C TYR A 43 3.00 12.10 -0.06
N ASN A 44 2.72 10.80 0.08
CA ASN A 44 1.78 10.03 -0.74
C ASN A 44 0.69 9.38 0.12
N MET A 45 0.03 10.16 0.98
CA MET A 45 -1.01 9.64 1.84
C MET A 45 -2.16 9.04 1.02
N PRO A 46 -2.61 7.80 1.36
CA PRO A 46 -3.77 7.20 0.74
C PRO A 46 -5.05 7.97 1.06
N GLN A 47 -6.14 7.64 0.39
CA GLN A 47 -7.49 8.05 0.80
C GLN A 47 -8.23 6.87 1.43
N VAL A 48 -9.27 7.16 2.21
CA VAL A 48 -10.17 6.12 2.71
C VAL A 48 -10.78 5.35 1.53
N GLY A 49 -10.74 4.02 1.60
CA GLY A 49 -11.18 3.13 0.53
C GLY A 49 -10.09 2.74 -0.48
N ASP A 50 -8.93 3.41 -0.47
CA ASP A 50 -7.82 3.01 -1.34
C ASP A 50 -7.23 1.66 -0.93
N PRO A 51 -6.80 0.84 -1.89
CA PRO A 51 -6.11 -0.40 -1.60
C PRO A 51 -4.64 -0.11 -1.23
N VAL A 52 -4.19 -0.69 -0.12
CA VAL A 52 -2.85 -0.50 0.42
C VAL A 52 -2.21 -1.82 0.79
N MET A 53 -0.88 -1.86 0.70
CA MET A 53 -0.08 -2.99 1.12
C MET A 53 0.48 -2.75 2.53
N VAL A 54 0.33 -3.75 3.39
CA VAL A 54 0.78 -3.74 4.77
C VAL A 54 1.77 -4.87 4.99
N LEU A 55 2.89 -4.52 5.60
CA LEU A 55 3.90 -5.46 6.05
C LEU A 55 3.71 -5.68 7.55
N HIS A 56 3.41 -6.91 7.95
CA HIS A 56 3.32 -7.28 9.37
C HIS A 56 4.68 -7.80 9.84
N LEU A 57 5.14 -7.29 10.97
CA LEU A 57 6.32 -7.85 11.64
C LEU A 57 5.92 -9.17 12.32
N SER A 58 6.90 -10.02 12.59
CA SER A 58 6.69 -11.32 13.26
C SER A 58 6.08 -11.21 14.68
N ASN A 59 5.90 -9.99 15.20
CA ASN A 59 5.28 -9.69 16.48
C ASN A 59 3.75 -9.48 16.41
N GLY A 60 3.10 -9.97 15.36
CA GLY A 60 1.64 -9.92 15.21
C GLY A 60 1.10 -8.64 14.55
N THR A 61 -0.23 -8.55 14.44
CA THR A 61 -0.96 -7.45 13.76
C THR A 61 -0.86 -6.08 14.43
N GLU A 62 -0.19 -6.02 15.59
CA GLU A 62 0.01 -4.81 16.38
C GLU A 62 1.25 -4.03 15.93
N ALA A 63 2.19 -4.68 15.26
CA ALA A 63 3.43 -4.07 14.76
C ALA A 63 3.55 -4.34 13.26
N GLY A 64 3.27 -3.31 12.46
CA GLY A 64 3.36 -3.39 11.01
C GLY A 64 3.64 -2.02 10.38
N LEU A 65 3.97 -2.03 9.10
CA LEU A 65 4.28 -0.85 8.32
C LEU A 65 3.44 -0.82 7.05
N VAL A 66 2.85 0.34 6.77
CA VAL A 66 2.13 0.56 5.51
C VAL A 66 3.12 1.01 4.44
N LEU A 67 3.31 0.16 3.42
CA LEU A 67 4.17 0.45 2.27
C LEU A 67 3.53 1.48 1.32
N GLY A 68 2.20 1.60 1.38
CA GLY A 68 1.42 2.59 0.65
C GLY A 68 0.52 1.98 -0.41
N ARG A 69 0.07 2.84 -1.33
CA ARG A 69 -0.83 2.45 -2.42
C ARG A 69 -0.04 1.78 -3.54
N TYR A 70 -0.54 0.65 -4.04
CA TYR A 70 0.04 -0.04 -5.18
C TYR A 70 -0.69 0.32 -6.48
N TRP A 71 -0.02 0.11 -7.61
CA TRP A 71 -0.61 0.36 -8.92
C TRP A 71 -1.84 -0.52 -9.16
N SER A 72 -2.98 0.09 -9.43
CA SER A 72 -4.23 -0.62 -9.79
C SER A 72 -4.97 0.15 -10.87
N ASN A 73 -5.89 -0.50 -11.57
CA ASN A 73 -6.66 0.15 -12.63
C ASN A 73 -7.44 1.38 -12.11
N ASN A 74 -7.84 1.35 -10.83
CA ASN A 74 -8.49 2.45 -10.14
C ASN A 74 -7.51 3.40 -9.41
N ASN A 75 -6.26 2.99 -9.22
CA ASN A 75 -5.24 3.78 -8.52
C ASN A 75 -4.02 3.95 -9.44
N LYS A 76 -4.12 4.96 -10.31
CA LYS A 76 -3.04 5.39 -11.19
C LYS A 76 -2.27 6.52 -10.49
N PRO A 77 -0.94 6.49 -10.46
CA PRO A 77 -0.18 7.60 -9.92
C PRO A 77 -0.56 8.86 -10.71
N ARG A 78 -0.75 9.97 -9.99
CA ARG A 78 -0.82 11.28 -10.62
C ARG A 78 0.42 11.40 -11.51
N ARG A 79 0.22 11.74 -12.78
CA ARG A 79 1.30 11.93 -13.74
C ARG A 79 2.19 13.06 -13.24
N VAL A 80 3.18 12.73 -12.42
CA VAL A 80 4.14 13.71 -11.91
C VAL A 80 5.01 14.07 -13.09
N ARG A 81 4.95 15.34 -13.51
CA ARG A 81 5.85 15.88 -14.52
C ARG A 81 7.20 16.12 -13.86
N ARG A 82 7.88 15.05 -13.43
CA ARG A 82 9.30 15.01 -13.07
C ARG A 82 9.75 13.55 -12.85
N ALA A 83 10.40 13.03 -13.89
CA ALA A 83 11.53 12.10 -13.84
C ALA A 83 11.57 11.03 -12.72
N CYS A 84 10.67 10.05 -12.78
CA CYS A 84 11.08 8.68 -12.45
C CYS A 84 10.52 7.79 -13.54
N SER A 85 11.34 7.60 -14.57
CA SER A 85 11.02 6.81 -15.75
C SER A 85 10.84 5.36 -15.35
N ALA A 86 9.59 4.91 -15.22
CA ALA A 86 9.25 3.55 -15.62
C ALA A 86 9.53 3.48 -17.13
N ARG A 87 10.80 3.20 -17.47
CA ARG A 87 11.20 2.82 -18.82
C ARG A 87 10.54 1.48 -19.04
N ILE A 88 9.37 1.52 -19.64
CA ILE A 88 8.59 0.38 -20.08
C ILE A 88 9.52 -0.49 -20.93
N TRP A 89 10.01 -1.58 -20.34
CA TRP A 89 10.68 -2.67 -21.05
C TRP A 89 9.59 -3.66 -21.49
N THR A 90 8.71 -3.22 -22.39
CA THR A 90 7.84 -4.16 -23.12
C THR A 90 8.55 -4.52 -24.41
N GLY A 91 8.89 -5.80 -24.51
CA GLY A 91 9.82 -6.36 -25.48
C GLY A 91 9.55 -5.96 -26.93
N ARG A 92 10.63 -5.55 -27.61
CA ARG A 92 10.73 -5.76 -29.05
C ARG A 92 10.82 -7.26 -29.29
N ARG A 93 9.71 -7.89 -29.70
CA ARG A 93 9.79 -9.10 -30.52
C ARG A 93 10.47 -8.68 -31.83
N GLY A 94 11.76 -8.97 -31.94
CA GLY A 94 12.47 -8.97 -33.22
C GLY A 94 12.46 -10.39 -33.79
N LYS A 95 11.70 -10.58 -34.86
CA LYS A 95 12.03 -11.46 -36.00
C LYS A 95 11.44 -10.80 -37.25
N PRO A 96 12.17 -10.84 -38.38
CA PRO A 96 12.29 -12.07 -39.18
C PRO A 96 13.51 -12.91 -38.83
#